data_AF-A0A7S1H304-F1
#
_entry.id   AF-A0A7S1H304-F1
#
_cell.length_a   1.000
_cell.length_b   1.000
_cell.length_c   1.000
_cell.angle_alpha   90.00
_cell.angle_beta   90.00
_cell.angle_gamma   90.00
#
_symmetry.space_group_name_H-M   'P 1'
#
loop_
_entity.id
_entity.type
_entity.pdbx_description
1 polymer ?
#
loop_
_entity_poly.entity_id
_entity_poly.type
_entity_poly.pdbx_seq_one_letter_code
_entity_poly.pdbx_strand_id
1 'polypeptide(L)'
;YVYSQKLCNSEPMDQIKEMKIIGSVDAFMGGFYGIITFLTTPFPFPVVQMARTFLFFYVFTVPFDLLTDKSGLVAHCIIIFILTFGFMGLEFVSIELNNPFGDDA
;
A
#
# COMPACT_ATOMS: atom_id res chain seq x y z
N TYR A 1 -16.08 1.92 -39.15
CA TYR A 1 -16.64 0.85 -40.00
C TYR A 1 -15.63 0.28 -41.01
N VAL A 2 -14.99 1.08 -41.87
CA VAL A 2 -14.06 0.56 -42.92
C VAL A 2 -12.84 -0.20 -42.36
N TYR A 3 -12.30 0.20 -41.20
CA TYR A 3 -11.16 -0.50 -40.55
C TYR A 3 -11.56 -1.84 -39.92
N SER A 4 -12.77 -1.96 -39.37
CA SER A 4 -13.30 -3.22 -38.81
C SER A 4 -13.49 -4.28 -39.91
N GLN A 5 -13.88 -3.84 -41.11
CA GLN A 5 -14.08 -4.73 -42.26
C GLN A 5 -12.76 -5.27 -42.82
N LYS A 6 -11.68 -4.46 -42.76
CA LYS A 6 -10.33 -4.87 -43.25
C LYS A 6 -9.66 -5.89 -42.33
N LEU A 7 -9.91 -5.84 -41.03
CA LEU A 7 -9.47 -6.86 -40.06
C LEU A 7 -10.23 -8.19 -40.26
N CYS A 8 -11.47 -8.14 -40.72
CA CYS A 8 -12.27 -9.35 -41.01
C CYS A 8 -11.88 -10.04 -42.33
N ASN A 9 -11.24 -9.30 -43.26
CA ASN A 9 -10.90 -9.77 -44.62
C ASN A 9 -9.39 -10.02 -44.81
N SER A 10 -8.57 -9.91 -43.77
CA SER A 10 -7.17 -10.34 -43.83
C SER A 10 -7.09 -11.87 -43.85
N GLU A 11 -6.12 -12.43 -44.57
CA GLU A 11 -5.84 -13.88 -44.58
C GLU A 11 -5.90 -14.47 -43.15
N PRO A 12 -6.41 -15.70 -42.97
CA PRO A 12 -6.56 -16.29 -41.65
C PRO A 12 -5.23 -16.18 -40.92
N MET A 13 -5.23 -15.54 -39.75
CA MET A 13 -4.03 -15.48 -38.92
C MET A 13 -3.57 -16.90 -38.65
N ASP A 14 -2.27 -17.14 -38.83
CA ASP A 14 -1.64 -18.37 -38.39
C ASP A 14 -2.01 -18.63 -36.92
N GLN A 15 -2.53 -19.82 -36.62
CA GLN A 15 -3.12 -20.16 -35.32
C GLN A 15 -2.15 -19.91 -34.16
N ILE A 16 -0.85 -20.05 -34.42
CA ILE A 16 0.22 -19.79 -33.45
C ILE A 16 0.29 -18.29 -33.08
N LYS A 17 0.07 -17.39 -34.04
CA LYS A 17 0.06 -15.94 -33.79
C LYS A 17 -1.20 -15.51 -33.05
N GLU A 18 -2.34 -16.08 -33.41
CA GLU A 18 -3.61 -15.83 -32.71
C GLU A 18 -3.53 -16.25 -31.25
N MET A 19 -3.01 -17.44 -30.95
CA MET A 19 -2.83 -17.93 -29.59
C MET A 19 -1.86 -17.05 -28.78
N LYS A 20 -0.83 -16.49 -29.42
CA LYS A 20 0.10 -15.54 -28.78
C LYS A 20 -0.56 -14.20 -28.44
N ILE A 21 -1.42 -13.69 -29.32
CA ILE A 21 -2.18 -12.46 -29.09
C ILE A 21 -3.18 -12.68 -27.95
N ILE A 22 -3.93 -13.77 -27.99
CA ILE A 22 -4.88 -14.13 -26.92
C ILE A 22 -4.15 -14.24 -25.58
N GLY A 23 -3.02 -14.96 -25.53
CA GLY A 23 -2.21 -15.04 -24.30
C GLY A 23 -1.68 -13.68 -23.82
N SER A 24 -1.41 -12.74 -24.73
CA SER A 24 -0.99 -11.38 -24.36
C SER A 24 -2.15 -10.56 -23.79
N VAL A 25 -3.36 -10.71 -24.34
CA VAL A 25 -4.58 -10.07 -23.83
C VAL A 25 -4.94 -10.63 -22.46
N ASP A 26 -4.87 -11.95 -22.28
CA ASP A 26 -5.14 -12.59 -20.99
C ASP A 26 -4.18 -12.11 -19.90
N ALA A 27 -2.88 -11.99 -20.22
CA ALA A 27 -1.88 -11.46 -19.29
C ALA A 27 -2.18 -9.99 -18.91
N PHE A 28 -2.54 -9.17 -19.89
CA PHE A 28 -2.92 -7.77 -19.65
C PHE A 28 -4.17 -7.68 -18.78
N MET A 29 -5.23 -8.43 -19.12
CA MET A 29 -6.48 -8.45 -18.37
C MET A 29 -6.26 -8.94 -16.94
N GLY A 30 -5.42 -9.96 -16.74
CA GLY A 30 -5.03 -10.44 -15.42
C GLY A 30 -4.38 -9.35 -14.56
N GLY A 31 -3.43 -8.60 -15.12
CA GLY A 31 -2.82 -7.45 -14.44
C GLY A 31 -3.81 -6.33 -14.13
N PHE A 32 -4.69 -6.01 -15.08
CA PHE A 32 -5.72 -4.99 -14.92
C PHE A 32 -6.70 -5.32 -13.79
N TYR A 33 -7.21 -6.56 -13.76
CA TYR A 33 -8.07 -7.03 -12.67
C TYR A 33 -7.35 -7.03 -11.31
N GLY A 34 -6.05 -7.34 -11.29
CA GLY A 34 -5.24 -7.24 -10.07
C GLY A 34 -5.23 -5.82 -9.49
N ILE A 35 -5.00 -4.81 -10.33
CA ILE A 35 -5.01 -3.40 -9.92
C ILE A 35 -6.39 -2.97 -9.44
N ILE A 36 -7.46 -3.30 -10.17
CA ILE A 36 -8.83 -2.97 -9.76
C ILE A 36 -9.15 -3.60 -8.40
N THR A 37 -8.82 -4.88 -8.21
CA THR A 37 -9.06 -5.59 -6.95
C THR A 37 -8.32 -4.93 -5.80
N PHE A 38 -7.07 -4.51 -6.01
CA PHE A 38 -6.28 -3.80 -5.01
C PHE A 38 -6.90 -2.43 -4.67
N LEU A 39 -7.32 -1.66 -5.66
CA LEU A 39 -7.98 -0.37 -5.46
C LEU A 39 -9.34 -0.48 -4.75
N THR A 40 -10.10 -1.55 -5.02
CA THR A 40 -11.45 -1.73 -4.44
C THR A 40 -11.44 -2.42 -3.08
N THR A 41 -10.32 -2.97 -2.64
CA THR A 41 -10.21 -3.73 -1.39
C THR A 41 -9.34 -2.99 -0.39
N PRO A 42 -9.86 -1.94 0.28
CA PRO A 42 -9.10 -1.24 1.29
C PRO A 42 -8.79 -2.15 2.49
N PHE A 43 -7.71 -1.84 3.19
CA PHE A 43 -7.37 -2.54 4.44
C PHE A 43 -8.55 -2.46 5.44
N PRO A 44 -8.89 -3.55 6.16
CA PRO A 44 -10.00 -3.54 7.09
C PRO A 44 -9.82 -2.47 8.16
N PHE A 45 -10.76 -1.52 8.19
CA PHE A 45 -10.77 -0.39 9.11
C PHE A 45 -10.52 -0.77 10.58
N PRO A 46 -11.15 -1.83 11.14
CA PRO A 46 -10.93 -2.20 12.54
C PRO A 46 -9.46 -2.56 12.85
N VAL A 47 -8.74 -3.14 11.90
CA VAL A 47 -7.32 -3.51 12.10
C VAL A 47 -6.46 -2.26 12.20
N VAL A 48 -6.65 -1.31 11.28
CA VAL A 48 -5.95 -0.01 11.30
C VAL A 48 -6.28 0.75 12.58
N GLN A 49 -7.55 0.75 12.99
CA GLN A 49 -7.98 1.41 14.21
C GLN A 49 -7.32 0.80 15.46
N MET A 50 -7.32 -0.54 15.59
CA MET A 50 -6.69 -1.22 16.72
C MET A 50 -5.18 -0.98 16.77
N ALA A 51 -4.48 -1.05 15.63
CA ALA A 51 -3.04 -0.78 15.55
C ALA A 51 -2.70 0.63 16.04
N ARG A 52 -3.45 1.63 15.56
CA ARG A 52 -3.29 3.02 15.99
C ARG A 52 -3.60 3.24 17.46
N THR A 53 -4.64 2.58 17.98
CA THR A 53 -4.96 2.62 19.42
C THR A 53 -3.81 2.08 20.26
N PHE A 54 -3.22 0.93 19.90
CA PHE A 54 -2.06 0.39 20.62
C PHE A 54 -0.84 1.29 20.53
N LEU A 55 -0.58 1.88 19.37
CA LEU A 55 0.52 2.82 19.19
C LEU A 55 0.36 4.04 20.09
N PHE A 56 -0.84 4.61 20.18
CA PHE A 56 -1.10 5.71 21.11
C PHE A 56 -0.87 5.30 22.55
N PHE A 57 -1.41 4.16 22.97
CA PHE A 57 -1.16 3.66 24.33
C PHE A 57 0.33 3.52 24.60
N TYR A 58 1.09 2.92 23.68
CA TYR A 58 2.54 2.78 23.80
C TYR A 58 3.23 4.13 23.97
N VAL A 59 3.03 5.08 23.04
CA VAL A 59 3.64 6.41 23.08
C VAL A 59 3.27 7.18 24.35
N PHE A 60 2.04 7.05 24.86
CA PHE A 60 1.62 7.67 26.11
C PHE A 60 2.20 7.00 27.36
N THR A 61 2.40 5.68 27.36
CA THR A 61 2.92 4.95 28.52
C THR A 61 4.44 5.10 28.70
N VAL A 62 5.19 5.21 27.60
CA VAL A 62 6.67 5.30 27.62
C VAL A 62 7.20 6.43 28.52
N PRO A 63 6.68 7.68 28.47
CA PRO A 63 7.14 8.74 29.37
C PRO A 63 6.99 8.40 30.86
N PHE A 64 5.94 7.66 31.24
CA PHE A 64 5.71 7.28 32.64
C PHE A 64 6.69 6.20 33.12
N ASP A 65 7.06 5.28 32.24
CA ASP A 65 8.06 4.24 32.54
C ASP A 65 9.44 4.87 32.83
N LEU A 66 9.81 5.86 32.00
CA LEU A 66 11.07 6.58 32.14
C LEU A 66 11.18 7.41 33.43
N LEU A 67 10.08 7.76 34.10
CA LEU A 67 10.12 8.48 35.39
C LEU A 67 10.72 7.65 36.53
N THR A 68 10.74 6.32 36.39
CA THR A 68 11.28 5.40 37.40
C THR A 68 12.80 5.26 37.28
N ASP A 69 13.35 5.60 36.12
CA ASP A 69 14.77 5.51 35.84
C ASP A 69 15.52 6.74 36.38
N LYS A 70 16.78 6.53 36.77
CA LYS A 70 17.64 7.57 37.36
C LYS A 70 18.53 8.25 36.32
N SER A 71 18.34 7.94 35.03
CA SER A 71 19.10 8.59 33.98
C SER A 71 18.75 10.08 33.86
N GLY A 72 19.62 10.85 33.21
CA GLY A 72 19.44 12.30 33.14
C GLY A 72 18.23 12.69 32.30
N LEU A 73 17.58 13.82 32.63
CA LEU A 73 16.45 14.37 31.87
C LEU A 73 16.71 14.47 30.36
N VAL A 74 17.94 14.81 29.97
CA VAL A 74 18.34 14.88 28.55
C VAL A 74 18.24 13.51 27.86
N ALA A 75 18.65 12.44 28.53
CA ALA A 75 18.56 11.08 28.00
C ALA A 75 17.09 10.67 27.81
N HIS A 76 16.23 10.98 28.79
CA HIS A 76 14.80 10.72 28.67
C HIS A 76 14.17 11.47 27.49
N CYS A 77 14.46 12.76 27.32
CA CYS A 77 13.95 13.54 26.20
C CYS A 77 14.37 12.95 24.84
N ILE A 78 15.64 12.52 24.70
CA ILE A 78 16.14 11.90 23.47
C ILE A 78 15.43 10.57 23.19
N ILE A 79 15.26 9.72 24.21
CA ILE A 79 14.60 8.42 24.07
C ILE A 79 13.13 8.61 23.66
N ILE A 80 12.41 9.52 24.33
CA ILE A 80 11.01 9.84 24.00
C ILE A 80 10.90 10.36 22.57
N PHE A 81 11.80 11.25 22.16
CA PHE A 81 11.83 11.78 20.80
C PHE A 81 12.05 10.65 19.76
N ILE A 82 13.08 9.82 19.94
CA ILE A 82 13.40 8.74 19.00
C ILE A 82 12.25 7.73 18.90
N LEU A 83 11.68 7.31 20.04
CA LEU A 83 10.57 6.35 20.05
C LEU A 83 9.33 6.93 19.40
N THR A 84 8.94 8.15 19.77
CA THR A 84 7.75 8.79 19.21
C THR A 84 7.91 9.03 17.71
N PHE A 85 9.04 9.57 17.28
CA PHE A 85 9.34 9.79 15.87
C PHE A 85 9.38 8.48 15.09
N GLY A 86 10.02 7.44 15.64
CA GLY A 86 10.11 6.13 15.01
C GLY A 86 8.74 5.48 14.82
N PHE A 87 7.96 5.34 15.90
CA PHE A 87 6.65 4.66 15.83
C PHE A 87 5.61 5.47 15.07
N MET A 88 5.49 6.79 15.31
CA MET A 88 4.56 7.63 14.54
C MET A 88 4.97 7.75 13.08
N GLY A 89 6.27 7.77 12.79
CA GLY A 89 6.78 7.76 11.41
C GLY A 89 6.44 6.47 10.67
N LEU A 90 6.53 5.31 11.34
CA LEU A 90 6.10 4.03 10.77
C LEU A 90 4.60 4.00 10.46
N GLU A 91 3.75 4.52 11.36
CA GLU A 91 2.31 4.66 11.12
C GLU A 91 2.04 5.58 9.91
N PHE A 92 2.74 6.71 9.82
CA PHE A 92 2.60 7.62 8.68
C PHE A 92 2.96 6.93 7.35
N VAL A 93 4.10 6.24 7.30
CA VAL A 93 4.51 5.47 6.11
C VAL A 93 3.48 4.37 5.78
N SER A 94 2.88 3.73 6.79
CA SER A 94 1.83 2.74 6.56
C SER A 94 0.57 3.35 5.94
N ILE A 95 0.23 4.61 6.27
CA ILE A 95 -0.91 5.32 5.69
C ILE A 95 -0.62 5.61 4.21
N GLU A 96 0.56 6.14 3.91
CA GLU A 96 0.99 6.44 2.53
C GLU A 96 1.02 5.18 1.65
N LEU A 97 1.59 4.08 2.17
CA LEU A 97 1.65 2.81 1.45
C LEU A 97 0.26 2.19 1.20
N ASN A 98 -0.75 2.55 2.00
CA ASN A 98 -2.12 2.08 1.81
C ASN A 98 -2.86 2.86 0.72
N ASN A 99 -2.36 4.03 0.31
CA ASN A 99 -2.91 4.82 -0.80
C ASN A 99 -1.81 5.18 -1.84
N PRO A 100 -1.19 4.20 -2.52
CA PRO A 100 -0.04 4.45 -3.38
C PRO A 100 -0.36 5.24 -4.66
N PHE A 101 -1.64 5.44 -4.97
CA PHE A 101 -2.12 6.22 -6.11
C PHE A 101 -2.84 7.51 -5.68
N GLY A 102 -2.68 7.92 -4.41
CA GLY A 102 -3.16 9.20 -3.93
C GLY A 102 -2.41 10.38 -4.56
N ASP A 103 -3.02 11.55 -4.53
CA ASP A 103 -2.44 12.80 -5.00
C ASP A 103 -1.63 13.53 -3.91
N ASP A 104 -1.34 12.86 -2.80
CA ASP A 104 -0.75 13.44 -1.60
C ASP A 104 0.79 13.52 -1.78
N ALA A 105 1.24 14.58 -2.47
CA ALA A 105 2.64 15.00 -2.60
C ALA A 105 2.84 16.45 -2.14
#